data_AF-E3CVJ6-F1
#
_entry.id   AF-E3CVJ6-F1
#
_cell.length_a   1.000
_cell.length_b   1.000
_cell.length_c   1.000
_cell.angle_alpha   90.00
_cell.angle_beta   90.00
_cell.angle_gamma   90.00
#
_symmetry.space_group_name_H-M   'P 1'
#
loop_
_entity.id
_entity.type
_entity.pdbx_description
1 polymer ?
#
loop_
_entity_poly.entity_id
_entity_poly.type
_entity_poly.pdbx_seq_one_letter_code
_entity_poly.pdbx_strand_id
1 'polypeptide(L)'
;MVSSRSVWRSTEYGCLVLLTFAVLQSVLVVMHEFTHSTVAWLLGYMPTPWGIRWGNPLTLRGWDEGVAYASLFASGHGHGAAIVGVSPLVLHAAIVTLGLCGMRRGIPRGKWGFHWLFWFVVANFMELISYIVMGSFLPFGDMGNFNRGTGLSPWILFLGGSAAILYGLRVLFGEVVPRLDRLFARGDRLVEWSILFWTGTMLFLWGSGLRLAVLLYPDPQWLFGLLGVGVFGVALVRYGPSRRERE
;
A
#
# COMPACT_ATOMS: atom_id res chain seq x y z
N MET A 1 14.36 -27.93 16.84
CA MET A 1 13.18 -27.85 17.73
C MET A 1 12.81 -26.40 17.92
N VAL A 2 11.54 -26.04 17.74
CA VAL A 2 11.04 -24.69 18.03
C VAL A 2 10.87 -24.57 19.54
N SER A 3 11.43 -23.54 20.16
CA SER A 3 11.27 -23.31 21.61
C SER A 3 9.97 -22.57 21.89
N SER A 4 9.36 -22.80 23.06
CA SER A 4 8.19 -22.05 23.53
C SER A 4 8.42 -20.54 23.53
N ARG A 5 9.64 -20.12 23.86
CA ARG A 5 10.07 -18.71 23.81
C ARG A 5 10.05 -18.12 22.40
N SER A 6 10.45 -18.89 21.39
CA SER A 6 10.42 -18.47 19.98
C SER A 6 8.98 -18.31 19.49
N VAL A 7 8.09 -19.24 19.85
CA VAL A 7 6.63 -19.13 19.57
C VAL A 7 6.07 -17.85 20.18
N TRP A 8 6.35 -17.60 21.45
CA TRP A 8 5.84 -16.42 22.14
C TRP A 8 6.33 -15.11 21.50
N ARG A 9 7.63 -15.00 21.20
CA ARG A 9 8.20 -13.82 20.51
C ARG A 9 7.60 -13.60 19.12
N SER A 10 7.34 -14.67 18.39
CA SER A 10 6.70 -14.60 17.08
C SER A 10 5.26 -14.09 17.18
N THR A 11 4.51 -14.58 18.17
CA THR A 11 3.15 -14.13 18.46
C THR A 11 3.12 -12.67 18.92
N GLU A 12 4.01 -12.28 19.84
CA GLU A 12 4.17 -10.89 20.29
C GLU A 12 4.44 -9.95 19.12
N TYR A 13 5.33 -10.35 18.20
CA TYR A 13 5.60 -9.58 17.00
C TYR A 13 4.36 -9.48 16.10
N GLY A 14 3.64 -10.58 15.88
CA GLY A 14 2.39 -10.57 15.12
C GLY A 14 1.35 -9.61 15.69
N CYS A 15 1.13 -9.64 17.01
CA CYS A 15 0.22 -8.71 17.70
C CYS A 15 0.66 -7.25 17.53
N LEU A 16 1.97 -6.99 17.62
CA LEU A 16 2.53 -5.67 17.37
C LEU A 16 2.23 -5.18 15.94
N VAL A 17 2.38 -6.04 14.93
CA VAL A 17 2.06 -5.70 13.54
C VAL A 17 0.58 -5.34 13.39
N LEU A 18 -0.32 -6.15 13.95
CA LEU A 18 -1.76 -5.92 13.88
C LEU A 18 -2.15 -4.58 14.51
N LEU A 19 -1.61 -4.28 15.70
CA LEU A 19 -1.83 -3.00 16.37
C LEU A 19 -1.29 -1.82 15.53
N THR A 20 -0.09 -1.98 14.96
CA THR A 20 0.53 -0.97 14.09
C THR A 20 -0.36 -0.71 12.88
N PHE A 21 -0.88 -1.76 12.23
CA PHE A 21 -1.74 -1.63 11.05
C PHE A 21 -3.10 -1.02 11.36
N ALA A 22 -3.71 -1.38 12.49
CA ALA A 22 -4.99 -0.79 12.90
C ALA A 22 -4.89 0.75 12.99
N VAL A 23 -3.77 1.26 13.51
CA VAL A 23 -3.51 2.71 13.56
C VAL A 23 -3.22 3.27 12.16
N LEU A 24 -2.31 2.64 11.42
CA LEU A 24 -1.85 3.16 10.12
C LEU A 24 -2.94 3.18 9.06
N GLN A 25 -3.92 2.28 9.11
CA GLN A 25 -5.02 2.26 8.13
C GLN A 25 -5.89 3.52 8.21
N SER A 26 -6.22 3.97 9.42
CA SER A 26 -7.00 5.20 9.59
C SER A 26 -6.21 6.41 9.08
N VAL A 27 -4.91 6.48 9.39
CA VAL A 27 -4.02 7.53 8.89
C VAL A 27 -3.94 7.52 7.36
N LEU A 28 -3.84 6.33 6.76
CA LEU A 28 -3.75 6.19 5.30
C LEU A 28 -4.99 6.71 4.59
N VAL A 29 -6.19 6.32 5.04
CA VAL A 29 -7.44 6.79 4.42
C VAL A 29 -7.56 8.30 4.54
N VAL A 30 -7.33 8.86 5.73
CA VAL A 30 -7.35 10.32 5.92
C VAL A 30 -6.35 11.01 5.02
N MET A 31 -5.11 10.51 4.98
CA MET A 31 -4.04 11.09 4.16
C MET A 31 -4.38 11.01 2.66
N HIS A 32 -4.99 9.92 2.22
CA HIS A 32 -5.41 9.71 0.85
C HIS A 32 -6.48 10.74 0.43
N GLU A 33 -7.60 10.79 1.14
CA GLU A 33 -8.68 11.74 0.85
C GLU A 33 -8.24 13.19 0.98
N PHE A 34 -7.40 13.48 1.99
CA PHE A 34 -6.86 14.83 2.20
C PHE A 34 -5.92 15.26 1.07
N THR A 35 -5.29 14.31 0.38
CA THR A 35 -4.43 14.63 -0.77
C THR A 35 -5.28 15.05 -1.96
N HIS A 36 -6.39 14.36 -2.23
CA HIS A 36 -7.32 14.80 -3.26
C HIS A 36 -7.85 16.21 -2.99
N SER A 37 -8.40 16.44 -1.79
CA SER A 37 -9.01 17.74 -1.45
C SER A 37 -7.98 18.88 -1.45
N THR A 38 -6.75 18.61 -0.99
CA THR A 38 -5.65 19.58 -1.03
C THR A 38 -5.27 19.94 -2.45
N VAL A 39 -5.10 18.96 -3.33
CA VAL A 39 -4.76 19.24 -4.74
C VAL A 39 -5.91 19.93 -5.46
N ALA A 40 -7.15 19.54 -5.20
CA ALA A 40 -8.32 20.22 -5.77
C ALA A 40 -8.41 21.69 -5.31
N TRP A 41 -8.13 21.97 -4.04
CA TRP A 41 -8.04 23.34 -3.51
C TRP A 41 -6.91 24.14 -4.16
N LEU A 42 -5.71 23.56 -4.28
CA LEU A 42 -4.56 24.22 -4.93
C LEU A 42 -4.83 24.56 -6.41
N LEU A 43 -5.64 23.74 -7.10
CA LEU A 43 -6.06 23.99 -8.47
C LEU A 43 -7.29 24.92 -8.59
N GLY A 44 -7.85 25.38 -7.47
CA GLY A 44 -9.01 26.26 -7.44
C GLY A 44 -10.36 25.57 -7.67
N TYR A 45 -10.42 24.24 -7.61
CA TYR A 45 -11.65 23.46 -7.79
C TYR A 45 -12.44 23.26 -6.51
N MET A 46 -11.84 23.56 -5.36
CA MET A 46 -12.50 23.57 -4.06
C MET A 46 -12.14 24.85 -3.30
N PRO A 47 -13.06 25.41 -2.49
CA PRO A 47 -12.78 26.59 -1.69
C PRO A 47 -11.86 26.31 -0.49
N THR A 48 -11.81 25.06 -0.03
CA THR A 48 -11.03 24.64 1.15
C THR A 48 -10.65 23.17 1.05
N PRO A 49 -9.45 22.75 1.52
CA PRO A 49 -9.07 21.34 1.57
C PRO A 49 -9.83 20.56 2.66
N TRP A 50 -10.53 21.26 3.56
CA TRP A 50 -11.27 20.66 4.68
C TRP A 50 -12.67 20.18 4.29
N GLY A 51 -13.05 20.25 3.00
CA GLY A 51 -14.35 19.82 2.49
C GLY A 51 -14.58 18.30 2.45
N ILE A 52 -13.71 17.53 3.10
CA ILE A 52 -13.76 16.07 3.18
C ILE A 52 -14.97 15.63 4.01
N ARG A 53 -15.66 14.61 3.53
CA ARG A 53 -16.68 13.91 4.31
C ARG A 53 -16.02 12.86 5.16
N TRP A 54 -16.14 13.04 6.48
CA TRP A 54 -15.54 12.14 7.45
C TRP A 54 -16.31 10.82 7.52
N GLY A 55 -15.58 9.73 7.29
CA GLY A 55 -16.11 8.38 7.40
C GLY A 55 -15.93 7.78 8.79
N ASN A 56 -16.26 6.50 8.90
CA ASN A 56 -16.04 5.73 10.12
C ASN A 56 -14.62 5.12 10.10
N PRO A 57 -13.76 5.43 11.08
CA PRO A 57 -12.37 4.94 11.11
C PRO A 57 -12.26 3.44 11.42
N LEU A 58 -13.27 2.82 12.02
CA LEU A 58 -13.28 1.38 12.31
C LEU A 58 -13.70 0.55 11.10
N THR A 59 -14.67 1.04 10.32
CA THR A 59 -15.15 0.33 9.12
C THR A 59 -14.43 0.77 7.84
N LEU A 60 -13.69 1.89 7.91
CA LEU A 60 -13.02 2.55 6.79
C LEU A 60 -13.97 2.90 5.63
N ARG A 61 -15.24 3.17 5.95
CA ARG A 61 -16.30 3.50 4.98
C ARG A 61 -16.82 4.91 5.16
N GLY A 62 -17.33 5.49 4.08
CA GLY A 62 -17.98 6.81 4.07
C GLY A 62 -17.01 7.99 4.02
N TRP A 63 -15.73 7.72 3.76
CA TRP A 63 -14.73 8.73 3.46
C TRP A 63 -14.87 9.17 2.00
N ASP A 64 -14.83 10.47 1.75
CA ASP A 64 -14.97 11.07 0.42
C ASP A 64 -14.33 12.46 0.44
N GLU A 65 -13.51 12.76 -0.56
CA GLU A 65 -12.71 13.97 -0.65
C GLU A 65 -13.54 15.25 -0.92
N GLY A 66 -14.83 15.11 -1.25
CA GLY A 66 -15.74 16.22 -1.53
C GLY A 66 -15.56 16.87 -2.91
N VAL A 67 -14.75 16.28 -3.80
CA VAL A 67 -14.46 16.81 -5.14
C VAL A 67 -15.62 16.50 -6.11
N ALA A 68 -16.18 17.55 -6.72
CA ALA A 68 -17.25 17.43 -7.69
C ALA A 68 -16.75 17.05 -9.10
N TYR A 69 -16.19 15.84 -9.27
CA TYR A 69 -15.61 15.39 -10.55
C TYR A 69 -16.58 15.50 -11.74
N ALA A 70 -17.86 15.18 -11.56
CA ALA A 70 -18.85 15.29 -12.64
C ALA A 70 -18.93 16.72 -13.20
N SER A 71 -18.92 17.72 -12.31
CA SER A 71 -18.92 19.14 -12.69
C SER A 71 -17.59 19.54 -13.34
N LEU A 72 -16.45 19.02 -12.87
CA LEU A 72 -15.14 19.27 -13.50
C LEU A 72 -15.09 18.73 -14.93
N PHE A 73 -15.56 17.50 -15.15
CA PHE A 73 -15.63 16.95 -16.50
C PHE A 73 -16.61 17.70 -17.39
N ALA A 74 -17.80 18.06 -16.89
CA ALA A 74 -18.81 18.79 -17.65
C ALA A 74 -18.35 20.21 -18.05
N SER A 75 -17.50 20.83 -17.24
CA SER A 75 -16.94 22.16 -17.49
C SER A 75 -15.64 22.15 -18.30
N GLY A 76 -15.20 20.99 -18.82
CA GLY A 76 -13.99 20.87 -19.64
C GLY A 76 -12.68 20.79 -18.84
N HIS A 77 -12.73 20.73 -17.51
CA HIS A 77 -11.55 20.64 -16.64
C HIS A 77 -11.07 19.18 -16.43
N GLY A 78 -11.15 18.35 -17.47
CA GLY A 78 -10.82 16.92 -17.41
C GLY A 78 -9.39 16.64 -16.93
N HIS A 79 -8.40 17.43 -17.37
CA HIS A 79 -7.03 17.31 -16.90
C HIS A 79 -6.89 17.64 -15.40
N GLY A 80 -7.64 18.63 -14.91
CA GLY A 80 -7.69 18.97 -13.50
C GLY A 80 -8.25 17.83 -12.66
N ALA A 81 -9.37 17.24 -13.10
CA ALA A 81 -9.95 16.04 -12.50
C ALA A 81 -8.95 14.86 -12.49
N ALA A 82 -8.17 14.67 -13.55
CA ALA A 82 -7.15 13.64 -13.59
C ALA A 82 -5.99 13.89 -12.60
N ILE A 83 -5.50 15.12 -12.51
CA ILE A 83 -4.44 15.51 -11.56
C ILE A 83 -4.90 15.28 -10.13
N VAL A 84 -6.13 15.68 -9.81
CA VAL A 84 -6.72 15.42 -8.49
C VAL A 84 -6.85 13.92 -8.25
N GLY A 85 -7.39 13.16 -9.20
CA GLY A 85 -7.57 11.71 -9.06
C GLY A 85 -6.27 10.95 -8.84
N VAL A 86 -5.18 11.30 -9.51
CA VAL A 86 -3.91 10.56 -9.35
C VAL A 86 -3.04 11.05 -8.18
N SER A 87 -3.38 12.17 -7.55
CA SER A 87 -2.50 12.80 -6.57
C SER A 87 -2.17 11.94 -5.34
N PRO A 88 -3.08 11.12 -4.77
CA PRO A 88 -2.72 10.24 -3.66
C PRO A 88 -1.76 9.14 -4.09
N LEU A 89 -1.89 8.62 -5.32
CA LEU A 89 -0.95 7.62 -5.85
C LEU A 89 0.47 8.21 -5.95
N VAL A 90 0.59 9.46 -6.39
CA VAL A 90 1.88 10.17 -6.41
C VAL A 90 2.44 10.29 -5.00
N LEU A 91 1.62 10.64 -4.01
CA LEU A 91 2.03 10.70 -2.61
C LEU A 91 2.49 9.33 -2.08
N HIS A 92 1.70 8.28 -2.30
CA HIS A 92 2.05 6.91 -1.90
C HIS A 92 3.36 6.46 -2.55
N ALA A 93 3.56 6.74 -3.84
CA ALA A 93 4.80 6.43 -4.56
C ALA A 93 6.01 7.19 -3.98
N ALA A 94 5.84 8.46 -3.62
CA ALA A 94 6.87 9.25 -2.97
C ALA A 94 7.22 8.67 -1.59
N ILE A 95 6.22 8.35 -0.75
CA ILE A 95 6.43 7.75 0.57
C ILE A 95 7.16 6.41 0.46
N VAL A 96 6.73 5.54 -0.44
CA VAL A 96 7.36 4.23 -0.64
C VAL A 96 8.81 4.41 -1.11
N THR A 97 9.04 5.27 -2.11
CA THR A 97 10.38 5.49 -2.67
C THR A 97 11.32 6.08 -1.63
N LEU A 98 10.91 7.16 -0.96
CA LEU A 98 11.72 7.84 0.06
C LEU A 98 11.93 6.96 1.29
N GLY A 99 10.89 6.23 1.71
CA GLY A 99 10.96 5.32 2.85
C GLY A 99 11.89 4.13 2.60
N LEU A 100 11.80 3.49 1.44
CA LEU A 100 12.74 2.44 1.03
C LEU A 100 14.17 2.99 0.94
N CYS A 101 14.38 4.12 0.29
CA CYS A 101 15.70 4.77 0.21
C CYS A 101 16.26 5.11 1.60
N GLY A 102 15.42 5.67 2.49
CA GLY A 102 15.82 6.02 3.85
C GLY A 102 16.17 4.81 4.70
N MET A 103 15.37 3.74 4.63
CA MET A 103 15.67 2.48 5.33
C MET A 103 16.94 1.81 4.82
N ARG A 104 17.21 1.87 3.51
CA ARG A 104 18.48 1.39 2.91
C ARG A 104 19.69 2.21 3.33
N ARG A 105 19.52 3.52 3.53
CA ARG A 105 20.58 4.40 4.02
C ARG A 105 20.74 4.41 5.53
N GLY A 106 19.85 3.73 6.27
CA GLY A 106 19.91 3.67 7.74
C GLY A 106 19.50 4.98 8.42
N ILE A 107 18.69 5.80 7.76
CA ILE A 107 18.14 7.05 8.32
C ILE A 107 17.31 6.80 9.60
N PRO A 108 16.35 5.86 9.65
CA PRO A 108 15.59 5.61 10.87
C PRO A 108 16.51 5.06 11.97
N ARG A 109 16.52 5.76 13.11
CA ARG A 109 17.31 5.36 14.29
C ARG A 109 16.49 4.45 15.20
N GLY A 110 17.14 3.38 15.69
CA GLY A 110 16.55 2.43 16.62
C GLY A 110 15.50 1.52 16.00
N LYS A 111 15.18 0.43 16.72
CA LYS A 111 14.26 -0.60 16.22
C LYS A 111 12.82 -0.09 16.01
N TRP A 112 12.36 0.83 16.85
CA TRP A 112 10.98 1.32 16.81
C TRP A 112 10.73 2.31 15.69
N GLY A 113 11.66 3.26 15.45
CA GLY A 113 11.57 4.16 14.30
C GLY A 113 11.62 3.40 12.98
N PHE A 114 12.46 2.36 12.91
CA PHE A 114 12.51 1.47 11.75
C PHE A 114 11.19 0.70 11.57
N HIS A 115 10.61 0.13 12.64
CA HIS A 115 9.35 -0.60 12.59
C HIS A 115 8.18 0.25 12.09
N TRP A 116 7.98 1.43 12.65
CA TRP A 116 6.90 2.33 12.23
C TRP A 116 7.08 2.79 10.79
N LEU A 117 8.29 3.19 10.39
CA LEU A 117 8.55 3.57 9.00
C LEU A 117 8.36 2.38 8.05
N PHE A 118 8.82 1.19 8.42
CA PHE A 118 8.67 -0.02 7.62
C PHE A 118 7.19 -0.31 7.35
N TRP A 119 6.38 -0.38 8.40
CA TRP A 119 4.97 -0.69 8.23
C TRP A 119 4.17 0.43 7.58
N PHE A 120 4.57 1.69 7.77
CA PHE A 120 4.03 2.81 7.01
C PHE A 120 4.34 2.68 5.52
N VAL A 121 5.57 2.34 5.15
CA VAL A 121 5.93 2.04 3.75
C VAL A 121 5.12 0.87 3.22
N VAL A 122 5.04 -0.25 3.95
CA VAL A 122 4.28 -1.43 3.51
C VAL A 122 2.82 -1.09 3.28
N ALA A 123 2.19 -0.30 4.16
CA ALA A 123 0.79 0.06 4.04
C ALA A 123 0.55 1.03 2.85
N ASN A 124 1.46 1.97 2.57
CA ASN A 124 1.41 2.79 1.35
C ASN A 124 1.67 1.97 0.07
N PHE A 125 2.56 0.99 0.15
CA PHE A 125 2.90 0.13 -0.97
C PHE A 125 1.73 -0.79 -1.34
N MET A 126 0.99 -1.25 -0.34
CA MET A 126 -0.27 -1.96 -0.52
C MET A 126 -1.29 -1.14 -1.33
N GLU A 127 -1.45 0.16 -1.03
CA GLU A 127 -2.32 1.05 -1.82
C GLU A 127 -1.85 1.16 -3.28
N LEU A 128 -0.54 1.33 -3.52
CA LEU A 128 -0.01 1.34 -4.89
C LEU A 128 -0.33 0.03 -5.64
N ILE A 129 -0.20 -1.13 -4.98
CA ILE A 129 -0.57 -2.41 -5.60
C ILE A 129 -2.06 -2.44 -5.92
N SER A 130 -2.92 -2.04 -4.98
CA SER A 130 -4.37 -1.97 -5.17
C SER A 130 -4.73 -1.12 -6.39
N TYR A 131 -4.26 0.13 -6.43
CA TYR A 131 -4.63 1.06 -7.50
C TYR A 131 -4.01 0.72 -8.85
N ILE A 132 -2.72 0.38 -8.90
CA ILE A 132 -2.02 0.13 -10.16
C ILE A 132 -2.34 -1.24 -10.73
N VAL A 133 -2.28 -2.30 -9.91
CA VAL A 133 -2.43 -3.67 -10.42
C VAL A 133 -3.91 -4.04 -10.55
N MET A 134 -4.75 -3.61 -9.61
CA MET A 134 -6.17 -4.00 -9.59
C MET A 134 -7.08 -2.91 -10.15
N GLY A 135 -6.77 -1.64 -9.85
CA GLY A 135 -7.62 -0.49 -10.15
C GLY A 135 -7.41 0.16 -11.52
N SER A 136 -6.30 -0.10 -12.23
CA SER A 136 -5.97 0.63 -13.47
C SER A 136 -7.05 0.61 -14.53
N PHE A 137 -7.84 -0.46 -14.61
CA PHE A 137 -8.89 -0.66 -15.60
C PHE A 137 -10.29 -0.27 -15.10
N LEU A 138 -10.41 0.27 -13.88
CA LEU A 138 -11.70 0.72 -13.36
C LEU A 138 -12.16 1.98 -14.12
N PRO A 139 -13.44 2.03 -14.52
CA PRO A 139 -14.00 3.20 -15.18
C PRO A 139 -14.38 4.33 -14.20
N PHE A 140 -14.27 4.07 -12.89
CA PHE A 140 -14.63 4.98 -11.81
C PHE A 140 -13.50 5.09 -10.76
N GLY A 141 -13.69 5.97 -9.78
CA GLY A 141 -12.68 6.28 -8.77
C GLY A 141 -11.46 6.98 -9.36
N ASP A 142 -10.37 7.00 -8.60
CA ASP A 142 -9.13 7.72 -8.89
C ASP A 142 -8.57 7.42 -10.29
N MET A 143 -8.44 6.12 -10.59
CA MET A 143 -7.89 5.65 -11.87
C MET A 143 -8.86 5.91 -13.01
N GLY A 144 -10.16 5.78 -12.78
CA GLY A 144 -11.19 6.13 -13.77
C GLY A 144 -11.17 7.61 -14.12
N ASN A 145 -11.09 8.47 -13.09
CA ASN A 145 -10.96 9.92 -13.25
C ASN A 145 -9.67 10.28 -13.99
N PHE A 146 -8.54 9.64 -13.65
CA PHE A 146 -7.28 9.85 -14.35
C PHE A 146 -7.34 9.45 -15.83
N ASN A 147 -7.80 8.23 -16.13
CA ASN A 147 -7.88 7.72 -17.49
C ASN A 147 -8.83 8.57 -18.33
N ARG A 148 -10.00 8.92 -17.79
CA ARG A 148 -10.98 9.79 -18.46
C ARG A 148 -10.44 11.19 -18.71
N GLY A 149 -9.75 11.77 -17.74
CA GLY A 149 -9.26 13.14 -17.81
C GLY A 149 -7.99 13.32 -18.63
N THR A 150 -7.17 12.28 -18.78
CA THR A 150 -5.97 12.30 -19.63
C THR A 150 -6.21 11.73 -21.03
N GLY A 151 -7.23 10.88 -21.20
CA GLY A 151 -7.43 10.09 -22.41
C GLY A 151 -6.35 9.01 -22.62
N LEU A 152 -5.50 8.77 -21.62
CA LEU A 152 -4.45 7.76 -21.70
C LEU A 152 -5.01 6.35 -21.57
N SER A 153 -4.33 5.42 -22.22
CA SER A 153 -4.64 4.00 -22.06
C SER A 153 -4.29 3.53 -20.64
N PRO A 154 -5.21 2.81 -19.95
CA PRO A 154 -4.95 2.16 -18.67
C PRO A 154 -3.66 1.30 -18.64
N TRP A 155 -3.28 0.75 -19.79
CA TRP A 155 -2.09 -0.08 -19.94
C TRP A 155 -0.79 0.61 -19.58
N ILE A 156 -0.69 1.93 -19.77
CA ILE A 156 0.54 2.69 -19.45
C ILE A 156 0.79 2.66 -17.94
N LEU A 157 -0.24 2.96 -17.15
CA LEU A 157 -0.16 2.92 -15.69
C LEU A 157 0.01 1.49 -15.20
N PHE A 158 -0.73 0.53 -15.77
CA PHE A 158 -0.63 -0.87 -15.38
C PHE A 158 0.79 -1.40 -15.60
N LEU A 159 1.35 -1.29 -16.82
CA LEU A 159 2.66 -1.86 -17.14
C LEU A 159 3.80 -1.09 -16.46
N GLY A 160 3.81 0.25 -16.59
CA GLY A 160 4.86 1.08 -16.01
C GLY A 160 4.85 1.04 -14.47
N GLY A 161 3.67 1.17 -13.88
CA GLY A 161 3.49 1.08 -12.45
C GLY A 161 3.79 -0.31 -11.90
N SER A 162 3.38 -1.39 -12.58
CA SER A 162 3.72 -2.76 -12.16
C SER A 162 5.23 -3.01 -12.19
N ALA A 163 5.94 -2.50 -13.20
CA ALA A 163 7.40 -2.59 -13.24
C ALA A 163 8.06 -1.87 -12.04
N ALA A 164 7.58 -0.67 -11.70
CA ALA A 164 8.04 0.06 -10.53
C ALA A 164 7.73 -0.68 -9.21
N ILE A 165 6.53 -1.27 -9.10
CA ILE A 165 6.15 -2.11 -7.96
C ILE A 165 7.08 -3.32 -7.84
N LEU A 166 7.35 -4.05 -8.92
CA LEU A 166 8.26 -5.20 -8.90
C LEU A 166 9.66 -4.81 -8.44
N TYR A 167 10.18 -3.67 -8.89
CA TYR A 167 11.46 -3.15 -8.42
C TYR A 167 11.43 -2.79 -6.92
N GLY A 168 10.38 -2.09 -6.46
CA GLY A 168 10.22 -1.77 -5.05
C GLY A 168 10.08 -3.01 -4.16
N LEU A 169 9.38 -4.06 -4.62
CA LEU A 169 9.24 -5.34 -3.93
C LEU A 169 10.59 -6.06 -3.82
N ARG A 170 11.38 -6.05 -4.91
CA ARG A 170 12.75 -6.58 -4.88
C ARG A 170 13.58 -5.89 -3.79
N VAL A 171 13.51 -4.56 -3.71
CA VAL A 171 14.23 -3.77 -2.70
C VAL A 171 13.70 -4.06 -1.29
N LEU A 172 12.38 -4.09 -1.12
CA LEU A 172 11.73 -4.34 0.16
C LEU A 172 12.14 -5.70 0.72
N PHE A 173 11.90 -6.78 -0.03
CA PHE A 173 12.18 -8.15 0.43
C PHE A 173 13.66 -8.50 0.42
N GLY A 174 14.45 -7.95 -0.52
CA GLY A 174 15.86 -8.24 -0.67
C GLY A 174 16.77 -7.46 0.27
N GLU A 175 16.44 -6.21 0.61
CA GLU A 175 17.34 -5.33 1.37
C GLU A 175 16.74 -4.80 2.68
N VAL A 176 15.43 -4.55 2.73
CA VAL A 176 14.79 -3.90 3.87
C VAL A 176 14.29 -4.90 4.90
N VAL A 177 13.57 -5.96 4.49
CA VAL A 177 13.12 -7.03 5.39
C VAL A 177 14.28 -7.65 6.19
N PRO A 178 15.44 -8.01 5.58
CA PRO A 178 16.59 -8.49 6.34
C PRO A 178 17.09 -7.52 7.43
N ARG A 179 16.92 -6.20 7.24
CA ARG A 179 17.27 -5.21 8.27
C ARG A 179 16.30 -5.25 9.45
N LEU A 180 15.01 -5.41 9.18
CA LEU A 180 13.99 -5.59 10.21
C LEU A 180 14.23 -6.87 11.01
N ASP A 181 14.59 -7.96 10.33
CA ASP A 181 14.95 -9.25 10.94
C ASP A 181 16.13 -9.10 11.91
N ARG A 182 17.19 -8.37 11.51
CA ARG A 182 18.33 -8.09 12.39
C ARG A 182 17.92 -7.30 13.65
N LEU A 183 16.91 -6.44 13.57
CA LEU A 183 16.46 -5.62 14.70
C LEU A 183 15.56 -6.40 15.67
N PHE A 184 14.64 -7.20 15.15
CA PHE A 184 13.58 -7.87 15.94
C PHE A 184 13.80 -9.36 16.14
N ALA A 185 14.16 -10.09 15.08
CA ALA A 185 14.32 -11.54 15.14
C ALA A 185 15.65 -11.94 15.79
N ARG A 186 16.75 -11.26 15.41
CA ARG A 186 18.11 -11.52 15.94
C ARG A 186 18.52 -13.01 15.82
N GLY A 187 18.24 -13.63 14.67
CA GLY A 187 18.52 -15.04 14.40
C GLY A 187 17.43 -16.03 14.84
N ASP A 188 16.32 -15.54 15.40
CA ASP A 188 15.15 -16.37 15.70
C ASP A 188 14.33 -16.62 14.43
N ARG A 189 14.55 -17.78 13.80
CA ARG A 189 13.93 -18.15 12.52
C ARG A 189 12.41 -18.02 12.50
N LEU A 190 11.73 -18.30 13.62
CA LEU A 190 10.27 -18.19 13.65
C LEU A 190 9.82 -16.74 13.58
N VAL A 191 10.56 -15.82 14.23
CA VAL A 191 10.28 -14.39 14.16
C VAL A 191 10.61 -13.83 12.76
N GLU A 192 11.67 -14.31 12.10
CA GLU A 192 11.97 -13.94 10.70
C GLU A 192 10.86 -14.41 9.75
N TRP A 193 10.37 -15.64 9.93
CA TRP A 193 9.20 -16.13 9.20
C TRP A 193 7.95 -15.31 9.51
N SER A 194 7.73 -14.90 10.77
CA SER A 194 6.61 -14.04 11.17
C SER A 194 6.67 -12.69 10.46
N ILE A 195 7.84 -12.03 10.45
CA ILE A 195 8.06 -10.77 9.73
C ILE A 195 7.73 -10.93 8.24
N LEU A 196 8.29 -11.96 7.60
CA LEU A 196 8.07 -12.22 6.17
C LEU A 196 6.60 -12.53 5.88
N PHE A 197 5.98 -13.38 6.69
CA PHE A 197 4.57 -13.76 6.60
C PHE A 197 3.66 -12.54 6.70
N TRP A 198 3.83 -11.71 7.72
CA TRP A 198 3.01 -10.53 7.90
C TRP A 198 3.25 -9.49 6.81
N THR A 199 4.50 -9.30 6.36
CA THR A 199 4.81 -8.39 5.25
C THR A 199 4.09 -8.82 3.98
N GLY A 200 4.19 -10.11 3.62
CA GLY A 200 3.49 -10.67 2.46
C GLY A 200 1.98 -10.63 2.62
N THR A 201 1.47 -10.92 3.82
CA THR A 201 0.03 -10.90 4.10
C THR A 201 -0.53 -9.50 3.88
N MET A 202 0.12 -8.46 4.39
CA MET A 202 -0.36 -7.08 4.24
C MET A 202 -0.32 -6.63 2.77
N LEU A 203 0.76 -6.90 2.05
CA LEU A 203 0.90 -6.48 0.64
C LEU A 203 -0.04 -7.23 -0.31
N PHE A 204 -0.14 -8.55 -0.15
CA PHE A 204 -0.75 -9.41 -1.17
C PHE A 204 -2.09 -10.00 -0.76
N LEU A 205 -2.38 -10.18 0.53
CA LEU A 205 -3.65 -10.80 0.94
C LEU A 205 -4.64 -9.77 1.48
N TRP A 206 -4.18 -8.88 2.35
CA TRP A 206 -5.00 -7.81 2.89
C TRP A 206 -5.33 -6.77 1.82
N GLY A 207 -4.31 -6.31 1.07
CA GLY A 207 -4.49 -5.34 -0.02
C GLY A 207 -5.26 -5.86 -1.24
N SER A 208 -5.13 -7.16 -1.58
CA SER A 208 -5.66 -7.68 -2.85
C SER A 208 -6.70 -8.80 -2.77
N GLY A 209 -6.71 -9.59 -1.68
CA GLY A 209 -7.49 -10.85 -1.62
C GLY A 209 -8.71 -10.78 -0.73
N LEU A 210 -8.56 -10.43 0.56
CA LEU A 210 -9.66 -10.46 1.54
C LEU A 210 -10.63 -9.28 1.38
N ARG A 211 -10.14 -8.09 1.04
CA ARG A 211 -10.97 -6.90 0.83
C ARG A 211 -11.88 -7.04 -0.40
N LEU A 212 -11.39 -7.68 -1.47
CA LEU A 212 -12.17 -7.96 -2.69
C LEU A 212 -12.94 -9.29 -2.65
N ALA A 213 -12.53 -10.31 -1.89
CA ALA A 213 -13.32 -11.55 -1.79
C ALA A 213 -14.57 -11.40 -0.91
N VAL A 214 -14.53 -10.51 0.09
CA VAL A 214 -15.70 -10.20 0.96
C VAL A 214 -16.69 -9.26 0.24
N LEU A 215 -16.22 -8.47 -0.72
CA LEU A 215 -17.04 -7.66 -1.62
C LEU A 215 -17.15 -8.42 -2.93
N LEU A 216 -18.12 -9.33 -3.08
CA LEU A 216 -18.41 -10.02 -4.35
C LEU A 216 -18.69 -8.98 -5.46
N TYR A 217 -17.61 -8.46 -6.06
CA TYR A 217 -17.69 -7.58 -7.21
C TYR A 217 -18.03 -8.46 -8.41
N PRO A 218 -19.05 -8.10 -9.21
CA PRO A 218 -19.33 -8.78 -10.47
C PRO A 218 -18.18 -8.62 -11.49
N ASP A 219 -17.22 -7.73 -11.22
CA ASP A 219 -16.08 -7.44 -12.09
C ASP A 219 -14.94 -8.48 -11.94
N PRO A 220 -14.18 -8.77 -13.01
CA PRO A 220 -13.10 -9.78 -13.03
C PRO A 220 -11.88 -9.46 -12.12
N GLN A 221 -11.96 -8.44 -11.27
CA GLN A 221 -10.88 -8.00 -10.39
C GLN A 221 -10.47 -9.03 -9.34
N TRP A 222 -11.35 -9.97 -9.00
CA TRP A 222 -11.04 -11.11 -8.15
C TRP A 222 -9.89 -11.97 -8.71
N LEU A 223 -9.69 -11.98 -10.04
CA LEU A 223 -8.57 -12.67 -10.70
C LEU A 223 -7.22 -12.07 -10.28
N PHE A 224 -7.15 -10.75 -10.10
CA PHE A 224 -5.93 -10.09 -9.60
C PHE A 224 -5.69 -10.40 -8.12
N GLY A 225 -6.76 -10.60 -7.33
CA GLY A 225 -6.65 -11.11 -5.95
C GLY A 225 -6.07 -12.52 -5.88
N LEU A 226 -6.41 -13.41 -6.83
CA LEU A 226 -5.80 -14.75 -6.93
C LEU A 226 -4.32 -14.70 -7.31
N LEU A 227 -3.93 -13.76 -8.18
CA LEU A 227 -2.52 -13.49 -8.45
C LEU A 227 -1.78 -13.07 -7.18
N GLY A 228 -2.41 -12.26 -6.32
CA GLY A 228 -1.89 -11.91 -5.00
C GLY A 228 -1.55 -13.13 -4.14
N VAL A 229 -2.43 -14.15 -4.10
CA VAL A 229 -2.16 -15.41 -3.38
C VAL A 229 -0.95 -16.15 -3.95
N GLY A 230 -0.84 -16.22 -5.28
CA GLY A 230 0.31 -16.83 -5.94
C GLY A 230 1.63 -16.10 -5.63
N VAL A 231 1.63 -14.77 -5.74
CA VAL A 231 2.79 -13.91 -5.45
C VAL A 231 3.19 -14.00 -3.98
N PHE A 232 2.22 -14.09 -3.06
CA PHE A 232 2.47 -14.34 -1.65
C PHE A 232 3.27 -15.64 -1.44
N GLY A 233 2.82 -16.74 -2.03
CA GLY A 233 3.54 -18.02 -1.97
C GLY A 233 4.96 -17.93 -2.53
N VAL A 234 5.14 -17.27 -3.68
CA VAL A 234 6.46 -17.04 -4.29
C VAL A 234 7.36 -16.22 -3.36
N ALA A 235 6.83 -15.16 -2.72
CA ALA A 235 7.60 -14.33 -1.80
C ALA A 235 8.10 -15.14 -0.59
N LEU A 236 7.23 -15.97 0.01
CA LEU A 236 7.62 -16.85 1.12
C LEU A 236 8.72 -17.83 0.72
N VAL A 237 8.62 -18.45 -0.46
CA VAL A 237 9.60 -19.43 -0.94
C VAL A 237 10.92 -18.76 -1.34
N ARG A 238 10.87 -17.62 -2.05
CA ARG A 238 12.07 -16.95 -2.59
C ARG A 238 12.88 -16.25 -1.52
N TYR A 239 12.20 -15.61 -0.56
CA TYR A 239 12.83 -14.77 0.47
C TYR A 239 12.84 -15.42 1.86
N GLY A 240 12.45 -16.70 1.95
CA GLY A 240 12.48 -17.48 3.17
C GLY A 240 13.86 -17.46 3.85
N PRO A 241 13.92 -17.32 5.19
CA PRO A 241 15.16 -17.27 5.95
C PRO A 241 16.15 -18.40 5.64
N SER A 242 15.66 -19.60 5.33
CA SER A 242 16.47 -20.78 4.99
C SER A 242 17.31 -20.67 3.71
N ARG A 243 17.05 -19.66 2.86
CA ARG A 243 17.83 -19.38 1.65
C ARG A 243 18.85 -18.25 1.82
N ARG A 244 18.67 -17.36 2.80
CA ARG A 244 19.57 -16.20 3.02
C ARG A 244 20.94 -16.58 3.58
N GLU A 245 21.12 -17.80 4.07
CA GLU A 245 22.41 -18.33 4.50
C GLU A 245 23.28 -18.87 3.34
N ARG A 246 22.75 -18.93 2.10
CA ARG A 246 23.44 -19.52 0.93
C ARG A 246 23.90 -18.49 -0.12
N GLU A 247 23.59 -17.21 0.09
CA GLU A 247 24.03 -16.07 -0.73
C GLU A 247 24.99 -15.22 0.11
#